data_AF-X0T1V6-F1
#
_entry.id   AF-X0T1V6-F1
#
_cell.length_a   1.000
_cell.length_b   1.000
_cell.length_c   1.000
_cell.angle_alpha   90.00
_cell.angle_beta   90.00
_cell.angle_gamma   90.00
#
_symmetry.space_group_name_H-M   'P 1'
#
loop_
_entity.id
_entity.type
_entity.pdbx_description
1 polymer ?
#
loop_
_entity_poly.entity_id
_entity_poly.type
_entity_poly.pdbx_seq_one_letter_code
_entity_poly.pdbx_strand_id
1 'polypeptide(L)'
;CWNSPLGGPSGGVIPIEHLNTPIDYEAVTALGAIMGSGGLVVMDEDSCMVDVAKFFLQFTEDESCGKCTPCRAGIPKMLEILNKISRGEGTMEDLDVLSELAEMVASASLCGLGQTSPNPVLTTLRHFREEYEAHIIDKKCPAAVCQALFKTPCQHTCPVELDIPGYVSLIKEGKFVEAYSLIKQRNPFPSICGRVCHHPCEFKCRRAQIDEPIAIRDLRRFVADYALEQGVEYIPQVKERKKERVAIIGAGPAGLSAAWDLSIEGYQVTVFDALPVAGGMLAVGIPEYRLPKDILRKEVQDVEKLGVDIRLNTPIHDIDSLFRDG
;
A
#
# COMPACT_ATOMS: atom_id res chain seq x y z
N CYS A 1 10.14 3.04 -10.09
CA CYS A 1 10.11 4.51 -9.96
C CYS A 1 11.54 5.02 -9.74
N TRP A 2 11.89 6.24 -10.15
CA TRP A 2 13.27 6.76 -10.05
C TRP A 2 13.24 8.23 -9.63
N ASN A 3 13.58 8.52 -8.39
CA ASN A 3 13.66 9.86 -7.83
C ASN A 3 15.11 10.15 -7.42
N SER A 4 15.61 11.37 -7.64
CA SER A 4 16.95 11.72 -7.18
C SER A 4 17.08 13.07 -6.49
N PRO A 5 17.74 13.14 -5.31
CA PRO A 5 18.35 14.36 -4.82
C PRO A 5 19.51 14.70 -5.75
N LEU A 6 19.46 15.87 -6.35
CA LEU A 6 20.61 16.46 -7.05
C LEU A 6 21.23 17.52 -6.15
N GLY A 7 22.56 17.41 -5.96
CA GLY A 7 23.36 18.43 -5.28
C GLY A 7 23.74 18.15 -3.83
N GLY A 8 23.60 16.90 -3.38
CA GLY A 8 23.93 16.50 -2.01
C GLY A 8 22.74 16.66 -1.06
N PRO A 9 22.99 16.74 0.27
CA PRO A 9 21.94 16.65 1.28
C PRO A 9 21.03 17.89 1.37
N SER A 10 21.41 19.03 0.80
CA SER A 10 20.53 20.19 0.61
C SER A 10 19.91 20.26 -0.80
N GLY A 11 20.01 19.15 -1.55
CA GLY A 11 19.41 18.96 -2.86
C GLY A 11 17.90 18.76 -2.79
N GLY A 12 17.20 19.17 -3.84
CA GLY A 12 15.79 18.87 -4.03
C GLY A 12 15.58 17.52 -4.72
N VAL A 13 14.41 16.92 -4.53
CA VAL A 13 14.01 15.63 -5.11
C VAL A 13 13.30 15.86 -6.45
N ILE A 14 13.77 15.19 -7.50
CA ILE A 14 13.17 15.23 -8.83
C ILE A 14 12.30 13.99 -9.03
N PRO A 15 11.01 14.13 -9.41
CA PRO A 15 10.13 13.00 -9.70
C PRO A 15 10.41 12.38 -11.08
N ILE A 16 9.93 11.15 -11.28
CA ILE A 16 10.13 10.37 -12.51
C ILE A 16 9.64 11.06 -13.79
N GLU A 17 8.60 11.90 -13.71
CA GLU A 17 8.07 12.69 -14.83
C GLU A 17 9.11 13.67 -15.43
N HIS A 18 10.15 13.98 -14.66
CA HIS A 18 11.24 14.86 -15.05
C HIS A 18 12.58 14.12 -15.24
N LEU A 19 12.55 12.78 -15.39
CA LEU A 19 13.76 11.95 -15.51
C LEU A 19 14.69 12.35 -16.68
N ASN A 20 14.12 12.83 -17.79
CA ASN A 20 14.88 13.22 -18.98
C ASN A 20 15.36 14.67 -18.97
N THR A 21 15.23 15.37 -17.83
CA THR A 21 15.68 16.75 -17.71
C THR A 21 17.21 16.83 -17.86
N PRO A 22 17.73 17.68 -18.76
CA PRO A 22 19.18 17.90 -18.87
C PRO A 22 19.79 18.30 -17.52
N ILE A 23 20.97 17.76 -17.20
CA ILE A 23 21.70 18.09 -15.97
C ILE A 23 22.50 19.38 -16.22
N ASP A 24 21.81 20.51 -16.17
CA ASP A 24 22.40 21.85 -16.19
C ASP A 24 21.85 22.72 -15.05
N TYR A 25 22.52 23.84 -14.76
CA TYR A 25 22.16 24.71 -13.64
C TYR A 25 20.72 25.22 -13.73
N GLU A 26 20.24 25.57 -14.91
CA GLU A 26 18.94 26.23 -15.09
C GLU A 26 17.80 25.22 -14.97
N ALA A 27 17.93 24.09 -15.66
CA ALA A 27 16.93 23.03 -15.69
C ALA A 27 16.75 22.36 -14.33
N VAL A 28 17.85 22.12 -13.60
CA VAL A 28 17.80 21.53 -12.25
C VAL A 28 17.23 22.51 -11.23
N THR A 29 17.58 23.80 -11.30
CA THR A 29 17.03 24.83 -10.40
C THR A 29 15.53 25.01 -10.60
N ALA A 30 15.03 24.92 -11.84
CA ALA A 30 13.60 25.02 -12.13
C ALA A 30 12.76 23.95 -11.43
N LEU A 31 13.35 22.79 -11.14
CA LEU A 31 12.72 21.68 -10.42
C LEU A 31 12.88 21.77 -8.90
N GLY A 32 13.50 22.83 -8.38
CA GLY A 32 13.74 23.02 -6.94
C GLY A 32 14.91 22.19 -6.39
N ALA A 33 15.72 21.59 -7.27
CA ALA A 33 16.96 20.93 -6.92
C ALA A 33 18.17 21.85 -7.20
N ILE A 34 19.37 21.45 -6.79
CA ILE A 34 20.59 22.25 -7.00
C ILE A 34 21.71 21.40 -7.61
N MET A 35 22.53 21.98 -8.48
CA MET A 35 23.73 21.30 -8.99
C MET A 35 24.89 21.56 -8.02
N GLY A 36 24.83 20.91 -6.84
CA GLY A 36 25.84 21.00 -5.78
C GLY A 36 27.15 20.26 -6.13
N SER A 37 27.52 19.23 -5.35
CA SER A 37 28.74 18.43 -5.59
C SER A 37 28.68 17.50 -6.81
N GLY A 38 27.59 17.51 -7.58
CA GLY A 38 27.34 16.58 -8.69
C GLY A 38 26.85 15.20 -8.27
N GLY A 39 26.51 14.99 -6.99
CA GLY A 39 25.91 13.74 -6.50
C GLY A 39 24.44 13.59 -6.92
N LEU A 40 24.10 12.36 -7.35
CA LEU A 40 22.76 11.89 -7.73
C LEU A 40 22.49 10.61 -6.91
N VAL A 41 21.42 10.59 -6.10
CA VAL A 41 21.01 9.38 -5.34
C VAL A 41 19.70 8.88 -5.91
N VAL A 42 19.70 7.72 -6.53
CA VAL A 42 18.46 7.15 -7.05
C VAL A 42 17.67 6.44 -5.94
N MET A 43 16.38 6.74 -5.87
CA MET A 43 15.39 6.11 -4.98
C MET A 43 14.20 5.58 -5.79
N ASP A 44 13.60 4.51 -5.31
CA ASP A 44 12.38 3.88 -5.85
C ASP A 44 11.22 3.98 -4.84
N GLU A 45 10.11 3.29 -5.12
CA GLU A 45 8.93 3.20 -4.25
C GLU A 45 9.20 2.58 -2.86
N ASP A 46 10.38 1.99 -2.66
CA ASP A 46 10.79 1.44 -1.38
C ASP A 46 11.38 2.48 -0.42
N SER A 47 11.50 3.73 -0.88
CA SER A 47 11.95 4.89 -0.10
C SER A 47 10.77 5.80 0.28
N CYS A 48 10.62 6.11 1.57
CA CYS A 48 9.58 7.02 2.05
C CYS A 48 10.02 8.48 1.90
N MET A 49 9.27 9.32 1.18
CA MET A 49 9.68 10.72 0.95
C MET A 49 9.66 11.57 2.23
N VAL A 50 8.79 11.24 3.20
CA VAL A 50 8.80 11.86 4.53
C VAL A 50 10.10 11.55 5.28
N ASP A 51 10.55 10.29 5.23
CA ASP A 51 11.78 9.84 5.91
C ASP A 51 13.03 10.37 5.19
N VAL A 52 13.00 10.46 3.87
CA VAL A 52 14.05 11.08 3.05
C VAL A 52 14.21 12.56 3.40
N ALA A 53 13.12 13.32 3.41
CA ALA A 53 13.15 14.73 3.80
C ALA A 53 13.69 14.90 5.23
N LYS A 54 13.26 14.03 6.15
CA LYS A 54 13.76 14.00 7.54
C LYS A 54 15.25 13.71 7.61
N PHE A 55 15.75 12.70 6.90
CA PHE A 55 17.16 12.31 6.88
C PHE A 55 18.05 13.46 6.41
N PHE A 56 17.69 14.08 5.29
CA PHE A 56 18.45 15.21 4.76
C PHE A 56 18.35 16.46 5.62
N LEU A 57 17.18 16.72 6.19
CA LEU A 57 17.01 17.85 7.10
C LEU A 57 17.82 17.67 8.39
N GLN A 58 17.87 16.46 8.96
CA GLN A 58 18.72 16.13 10.10
C GLN A 58 20.19 16.41 9.79
N PHE A 59 20.68 15.97 8.62
CA PHE A 59 22.04 16.28 8.19
C PHE A 59 22.28 17.80 8.15
N THR A 60 21.34 18.58 7.60
CA THR A 60 21.50 20.05 7.54
C THR A 60 21.43 20.72 8.91
N GLU A 61 20.72 20.14 9.88
CA GLU A 61 20.72 20.58 11.27
C GLU A 61 22.10 20.39 11.89
N ASP A 62 22.66 19.19 11.75
CA ASP A 62 23.95 18.79 12.33
C ASP A 62 25.12 19.62 11.75
N GLU A 63 25.06 19.96 10.46
CA GLU A 63 26.09 20.75 9.77
C GLU A 63 25.87 22.27 9.89
N SER A 64 24.74 22.72 10.44
CA SER A 64 24.46 24.15 10.55
C SER A 64 25.33 24.81 11.62
N CYS A 65 25.93 25.96 11.27
CA CYS A 65 26.60 26.80 12.26
C CYS A 65 25.63 27.57 13.19
N GLY A 66 24.32 27.56 12.91
CA GLY A 66 23.27 28.16 13.75
C GLY A 66 23.31 29.69 13.92
N LYS A 67 24.08 30.42 13.11
CA LYS A 67 24.27 31.89 13.28
C LYS A 67 23.02 32.73 12.99
N CYS A 68 22.19 32.32 12.03
CA CYS A 68 20.97 33.05 11.69
C CYS A 68 19.75 32.39 12.34
N THR A 69 18.82 33.21 12.83
CA THR A 69 17.59 32.73 13.50
C THR A 69 16.75 31.79 12.64
N PRO A 70 16.53 32.06 11.32
CA PRO A 70 15.76 31.16 10.45
C PRO A 70 16.30 29.74 10.48
N CYS A 71 17.60 29.56 10.31
CA CYS A 71 18.23 28.24 10.32
C CYS A 71 18.24 27.62 11.74
N ARG A 72 18.61 28.40 12.77
CA ARG A 72 18.73 27.92 14.17
C ARG A 72 17.41 27.46 14.77
N ALA A 73 16.29 28.05 14.38
CA ALA A 73 14.97 27.73 14.93
C ALA A 73 14.07 26.99 13.93
N GLY A 74 14.16 27.32 12.64
CA GLY A 74 13.31 26.77 11.60
C GLY A 74 13.65 25.32 11.26
N ILE A 75 14.94 24.97 11.09
CA ILE A 75 15.34 23.58 10.78
C ILE A 75 14.90 22.60 11.88
N PRO A 76 15.20 22.83 13.18
CA PRO A 76 14.74 21.93 14.23
C PRO A 76 13.21 21.81 14.27
N LYS A 77 12.48 22.89 14.01
CA LYS A 77 11.01 22.87 14.03
C LYS A 77 10.43 22.07 12.86
N MET A 78 10.98 22.21 11.66
CA MET A 78 10.60 21.38 10.52
C MET A 78 10.89 19.90 10.79
N LEU A 79 12.03 19.59 11.40
CA LEU A 79 12.39 18.23 11.76
C LEU A 79 11.46 17.64 12.84
N GLU A 80 11.04 18.43 13.82
CA GLU A 80 10.03 18.05 14.81
C GLU A 80 8.71 17.65 14.13
N ILE A 81 8.25 18.45 13.17
CA ILE A 81 7.04 18.16 12.39
C ILE A 81 7.20 16.88 11.56
N LEU A 82 8.30 16.71 10.84
CA LEU A 82 8.56 15.48 10.08
C LEU A 82 8.61 14.24 10.97
N ASN A 83 9.20 14.36 12.17
CA ASN A 83 9.18 13.28 13.16
C ASN A 83 7.75 12.94 13.61
N LYS A 84 6.93 13.95 13.89
CA LYS A 84 5.52 13.79 14.25
C LYS A 84 4.74 13.07 13.13
N ILE A 85 4.93 13.48 11.87
CA ILE A 85 4.31 12.83 10.70
C ILE A 85 4.79 11.38 10.57
N SER A 86 6.11 11.12 10.68
CA SER A 86 6.68 9.76 10.59
C SER A 86 6.20 8.80 11.69
N ARG A 87 5.69 9.34 12.81
CA ARG A 87 5.09 8.58 13.91
C ARG A 87 3.58 8.44 13.82
N GLY A 88 2.95 9.02 12.79
CA GLY A 88 1.50 9.04 12.66
C GLY A 88 0.82 10.02 13.61
N GLU A 89 1.57 10.93 14.22
CA GLU A 89 1.05 11.94 15.15
C GLU A 89 0.72 13.25 14.43
N GLY A 90 1.11 13.38 13.15
CA GLY A 90 0.93 14.58 12.34
C GLY A 90 -0.53 14.93 12.01
N THR A 91 -0.78 16.19 11.73
CA THR A 91 -2.05 16.78 11.29
C THR A 91 -1.90 17.50 9.95
N MET A 92 -3.01 17.78 9.27
CA MET A 92 -2.97 18.54 8.00
C MET A 92 -2.42 19.96 8.19
N GLU A 93 -2.70 20.59 9.33
CA GLU A 93 -2.13 21.90 9.70
C GLU A 93 -0.60 21.84 9.79
N ASP A 94 -0.03 20.71 10.24
CA ASP A 94 1.42 20.56 10.27
C ASP A 94 2.05 20.66 8.85
N LEU A 95 1.33 20.29 7.78
CA LEU A 95 1.85 20.43 6.41
C LEU A 95 1.92 21.88 5.97
N ASP A 96 0.91 22.68 6.33
CA ASP A 96 0.87 24.10 6.01
C ASP A 96 1.99 24.82 6.76
N VAL A 97 2.14 24.54 8.06
CA VAL A 97 3.23 25.07 8.89
C VAL A 97 4.60 24.62 8.36
N LEU A 98 4.74 23.35 7.95
CA LEU A 98 5.99 22.83 7.39
C LEU A 98 6.37 23.56 6.10
N SER A 99 5.41 23.80 5.22
CA SER A 99 5.62 24.54 3.96
C SER A 99 6.04 26.00 4.23
N GLU A 100 5.32 26.70 5.10
CA GLU A 100 5.64 28.10 5.45
C GLU A 100 7.02 28.23 6.11
N LEU A 101 7.35 27.32 7.03
CA LEU A 101 8.68 27.29 7.66
C LEU A 101 9.78 27.03 6.63
N ALA A 102 9.56 26.10 5.70
CA ALA A 102 10.53 25.77 4.66
C ALA A 102 10.81 26.98 3.75
N GLU A 103 9.78 27.70 3.30
CA GLU A 103 9.92 28.92 2.50
C GLU A 103 10.61 30.06 3.27
N MET A 104 10.27 30.22 4.56
CA MET A 104 10.90 31.23 5.43
C MET A 104 12.40 30.95 5.61
N VAL A 105 12.77 29.69 5.86
CA VAL A 105 14.18 29.30 6.00
C VAL A 105 14.94 29.52 4.68
N ALA A 106 14.33 29.18 3.54
CA ALA A 106 14.96 29.36 2.24
C ALA A 106 15.26 30.83 1.92
N SER A 107 14.31 31.73 2.22
CA SER A 107 14.39 33.14 1.84
C SER A 107 15.15 34.02 2.86
N ALA A 108 15.12 33.68 4.14
CA ALA A 108 15.67 34.52 5.21
C ALA A 108 17.06 34.07 5.73
N SER A 109 17.57 32.92 5.30
CA SER A 109 18.90 32.44 5.73
C SER A 109 20.05 33.21 5.09
N LEU A 110 21.12 33.40 5.87
CA LEU A 110 22.25 34.26 5.47
C LEU A 110 23.25 33.61 4.50
N CYS A 111 23.32 32.28 4.45
CA CYS A 111 24.29 31.55 3.64
C CYS A 111 23.61 30.51 2.75
N GLY A 112 24.32 30.05 1.70
CA GLY A 112 23.79 29.10 0.74
C GLY A 112 23.33 27.78 1.35
N LEU A 113 24.00 27.28 2.40
CA LEU A 113 23.54 26.07 3.10
C LEU A 113 22.18 26.27 3.75
N GLY A 114 21.99 27.37 4.49
CA GLY A 114 20.69 27.66 5.12
C GLY A 114 19.58 27.99 4.11
N GLN A 115 19.93 28.60 2.98
CA GLN A 115 18.96 28.88 1.90
C GLN A 115 18.50 27.61 1.18
N THR A 116 19.36 26.59 1.11
CA THR A 116 19.06 25.34 0.39
C THR A 116 18.68 24.17 1.31
N SER A 117 18.91 24.28 2.63
CA SER A 117 18.53 23.24 3.59
C SER A 117 17.06 22.80 3.57
N PRO A 118 16.07 23.67 3.26
CA PRO A 118 14.67 23.22 3.19
C PRO A 118 14.29 22.60 1.84
N ASN A 119 15.19 22.55 0.84
CA ASN A 119 14.86 22.01 -0.49
C ASN A 119 14.31 20.58 -0.48
N PRO A 120 14.86 19.62 0.32
CA PRO A 120 14.25 18.30 0.44
C PRO A 120 12.78 18.39 0.85
N VAL A 121 12.44 19.23 1.82
CA VAL A 121 11.06 19.42 2.29
C VAL A 121 10.17 20.06 1.23
N LEU A 122 10.62 21.14 0.59
CA LEU A 122 9.84 21.86 -0.41
C LEU A 122 9.53 20.97 -1.62
N THR A 123 10.52 20.24 -2.10
CA THR A 123 10.37 19.38 -3.28
C THR A 123 9.55 18.13 -2.98
N THR A 124 9.72 17.49 -1.81
CA THR A 124 8.90 16.34 -1.45
C THR A 124 7.44 16.72 -1.18
N LEU A 125 7.18 17.88 -0.56
CA LEU A 125 5.81 18.39 -0.42
C LEU A 125 5.17 18.75 -1.76
N ARG A 126 5.96 19.26 -2.71
CA ARG A 126 5.45 19.60 -4.04
C ARG A 126 5.10 18.35 -4.85
N HIS A 127 5.97 17.35 -4.86
CA HIS A 127 5.88 16.22 -5.80
C HIS A 127 5.31 14.94 -5.19
N PHE A 128 5.27 14.82 -3.87
CA PHE A 128 4.89 13.58 -3.17
C PHE A 128 3.94 13.88 -2.00
N ARG A 129 3.08 14.89 -2.14
CA ARG A 129 2.14 15.30 -1.09
C ARG A 129 1.26 14.13 -0.64
N GLU A 130 0.85 13.25 -1.55
CA GLU A 130 0.04 12.08 -1.22
C GLU A 130 0.72 11.14 -0.20
N GLU A 131 2.06 11.06 -0.19
CA GLU A 131 2.77 10.25 0.80
C GLU A 131 2.65 10.87 2.20
N TYR A 132 2.74 12.20 2.32
CA TYR A 132 2.54 12.89 3.58
C TYR A 132 1.11 12.70 4.10
N GLU A 133 0.13 12.82 3.20
CA GLU A 133 -1.29 12.61 3.51
C GLU A 133 -1.55 11.17 3.96
N ALA A 134 -0.94 10.15 3.35
CA ALA A 134 -1.04 8.77 3.81
C ALA A 134 -0.51 8.57 5.25
N HIS A 135 0.56 9.27 5.63
CA HIS A 135 1.08 9.22 7.01
C HIS A 135 0.13 9.90 8.01
N ILE A 136 -0.57 10.95 7.58
CA ILE A 136 -1.44 11.77 8.44
C ILE A 136 -2.84 11.19 8.55
N ILE A 137 -3.46 10.81 7.43
CA ILE A 137 -4.86 10.39 7.33
C ILE A 137 -4.95 8.89 7.57
N ASP A 138 -4.26 8.10 6.75
CA ASP A 138 -4.35 6.64 6.79
C ASP A 138 -3.50 6.03 7.90
N LYS A 139 -2.61 6.83 8.50
CA LYS A 139 -1.58 6.38 9.44
C LYS A 139 -0.75 5.23 8.87
N LYS A 140 -0.41 5.34 7.58
CA LYS A 140 0.35 4.34 6.82
C LYS A 140 1.55 4.96 6.13
N CYS A 141 2.65 4.22 6.12
CA CYS A 141 3.83 4.53 5.30
C CYS A 141 3.83 3.61 4.07
N PRO A 142 3.52 4.09 2.85
CA PRO A 142 3.46 3.22 1.66
C PRO A 142 4.73 2.40 1.43
N ALA A 143 5.90 3.00 1.65
CA ALA A 143 7.21 2.37 1.49
C ALA A 143 7.57 1.38 2.63
N ALA A 144 6.77 1.28 3.69
CA ALA A 144 7.02 0.46 4.88
C ALA A 144 8.35 0.76 5.59
N VAL A 145 8.76 2.04 5.62
CA VAL A 145 10.01 2.51 6.25
C VAL A 145 9.76 3.02 7.68
N CYS A 146 8.74 3.85 7.88
CA CYS A 146 8.46 4.47 9.18
C CYS A 146 7.87 3.45 10.16
N GLN A 147 8.72 2.83 10.98
CA GLN A 147 8.40 1.69 11.85
C GLN A 147 7.24 1.94 12.85
N ALA A 148 6.99 3.20 13.22
CA ALA A 148 5.90 3.55 14.13
C ALA A 148 4.51 3.34 13.50
N LEU A 149 4.41 3.27 12.17
CA LEU A 149 3.16 3.19 11.43
C LEU A 149 2.69 1.76 11.13
N PHE A 150 3.46 0.74 11.51
CA PHE A 150 3.07 -0.65 11.30
C PHE A 150 3.68 -1.60 12.33
N LYS A 151 2.96 -2.69 12.63
CA LYS A 151 3.49 -3.75 13.52
C LYS A 151 4.48 -4.65 12.80
N THR A 152 4.11 -5.12 11.60
CA THR A 152 4.96 -5.99 10.77
C THR A 152 4.93 -5.55 9.30
N PRO A 153 6.08 -5.48 8.62
CA PRO A 153 6.13 -5.01 7.23
C PRO A 153 5.35 -5.89 6.26
N CYS A 154 5.37 -7.21 6.47
CA CYS A 154 4.70 -8.16 5.57
C CYS A 154 3.17 -8.00 5.59
N GLN A 155 2.59 -7.79 6.77
CA GLN A 155 1.16 -7.51 6.90
C GLN A 155 0.81 -6.14 6.33
N HIS A 156 1.62 -5.13 6.61
CA HIS A 156 1.42 -3.75 6.17
C HIS A 156 1.42 -3.60 4.64
N THR A 157 2.30 -4.33 3.96
CA THR A 157 2.38 -4.34 2.49
C THR A 157 1.38 -5.27 1.82
N CYS A 158 0.66 -6.10 2.60
CA CYS A 158 -0.39 -6.94 2.05
C CYS A 158 -1.64 -6.06 1.78
N PRO A 159 -2.16 -6.00 0.54
CA PRO A 159 -3.32 -5.15 0.23
C PRO A 159 -4.59 -5.50 1.02
N VAL A 160 -4.68 -6.72 1.54
CA VAL A 160 -5.79 -7.23 2.38
C VAL A 160 -5.39 -7.41 3.84
N GLU A 161 -4.22 -6.91 4.25
CA GLU A 161 -3.72 -6.87 5.62
C GLU A 161 -3.76 -8.20 6.38
N LEU A 162 -3.44 -9.31 5.69
CA LEU A 162 -3.43 -10.63 6.31
C LEU A 162 -2.51 -10.69 7.54
N ASP A 163 -2.96 -11.41 8.57
CA ASP A 163 -2.12 -11.74 9.73
C ASP A 163 -1.08 -12.80 9.37
N ILE A 164 -0.07 -12.37 8.61
CA ILE A 164 1.02 -13.21 8.11
C ILE A 164 1.84 -13.81 9.26
N PRO A 165 2.29 -13.03 10.27
CA PRO A 165 2.97 -13.63 11.42
C PRO A 165 2.14 -14.69 12.11
N GLY A 166 0.83 -14.45 12.28
CA GLY A 166 -0.11 -15.37 12.91
C GLY A 166 -0.21 -16.69 12.17
N TYR A 167 -0.54 -16.69 10.88
CA TYR A 167 -0.71 -17.96 10.17
C TYR A 167 0.62 -18.68 9.94
N VAL A 168 1.75 -17.95 9.78
CA VAL A 168 3.08 -18.59 9.71
C VAL A 168 3.42 -19.29 11.03
N SER A 169 3.07 -18.70 12.18
CA SER A 169 3.25 -19.35 13.49
C SER A 169 2.38 -20.60 13.62
N LEU A 170 1.12 -20.54 13.17
CA LEU A 170 0.22 -21.70 13.18
C LEU A 170 0.74 -22.83 12.29
N ILE A 171 1.28 -22.51 11.11
CA ILE A 171 1.94 -23.50 10.23
C ILE A 171 3.12 -24.15 10.93
N LYS A 172 3.98 -23.35 11.59
CA LYS A 172 5.13 -23.87 12.35
C LYS A 172 4.70 -24.86 13.45
N GLU A 173 3.54 -24.64 14.06
CA GLU A 173 2.97 -25.52 15.09
C GLU A 173 2.21 -26.73 14.52
N GLY A 174 2.11 -26.87 13.20
CA GLY A 174 1.33 -27.93 12.54
C GLY A 174 -0.19 -27.70 12.52
N LYS A 175 -0.64 -26.51 12.91
CA LYS A 175 -2.06 -26.11 13.00
C LYS A 175 -2.57 -25.55 11.67
N PHE A 176 -2.58 -26.40 10.63
CA PHE A 176 -2.86 -25.97 9.26
C PHE A 176 -4.32 -25.52 9.05
N VAL A 177 -5.27 -26.15 9.74
CA VAL A 177 -6.71 -25.80 9.63
C VAL A 177 -6.97 -24.42 10.24
N GLU A 178 -6.34 -24.13 11.38
CA GLU A 178 -6.40 -22.83 12.03
C GLU A 178 -5.70 -21.76 11.20
N ALA A 179 -4.55 -22.07 10.60
CA ALA A 179 -3.85 -21.18 9.67
C ALA A 179 -4.73 -20.81 8.47
N TYR A 180 -5.38 -21.82 7.86
CA TYR A 180 -6.32 -21.62 6.75
C TYR A 180 -7.49 -20.72 7.17
N SER A 181 -8.09 -21.02 8.32
CA SER A 181 -9.20 -20.24 8.87
C SER A 181 -8.80 -18.79 9.14
N LEU A 182 -7.60 -18.55 9.68
CA LEU A 182 -7.08 -17.20 9.91
C LEU A 182 -6.89 -16.43 8.60
N ILE A 183 -6.44 -17.09 7.52
CA ILE A 183 -6.33 -16.46 6.20
C ILE A 183 -7.72 -16.12 5.63
N LYS A 184 -8.69 -17.06 5.72
CA LYS A 184 -10.06 -16.88 5.20
C LYS A 184 -10.85 -15.76 5.88
N GLN A 185 -10.45 -15.33 7.09
CA GLN A 185 -11.05 -14.17 7.76
C GLN A 185 -10.91 -12.86 6.97
N ARG A 186 -9.88 -12.73 6.14
CA ARG A 186 -9.58 -11.49 5.38
C ARG A 186 -9.49 -11.71 3.87
N ASN A 187 -9.26 -12.95 3.44
CA ASN A 187 -9.13 -13.27 2.02
C ASN A 187 -10.06 -14.43 1.66
N PRO A 188 -11.12 -14.19 0.86
CA PRO A 188 -12.00 -15.27 0.40
C PRO A 188 -11.30 -16.28 -0.53
N PHE A 189 -10.16 -15.90 -1.13
CA PHE A 189 -9.48 -16.64 -2.20
C PHE A 189 -8.02 -17.04 -1.86
N PRO A 190 -7.75 -17.74 -0.75
CA PRO A 190 -6.40 -18.11 -0.35
C PRO A 190 -5.67 -18.98 -1.38
N SER A 191 -6.37 -19.91 -2.04
CA SER A 191 -5.80 -20.85 -3.01
C SER A 191 -5.43 -20.17 -4.32
N ILE A 192 -6.28 -19.26 -4.80
CA ILE A 192 -5.99 -18.40 -5.96
C ILE A 192 -4.82 -17.48 -5.63
N CYS A 193 -4.88 -16.73 -4.53
CA CYS A 193 -3.79 -15.82 -4.14
C CYS A 193 -2.46 -16.56 -3.90
N GLY A 194 -2.49 -17.79 -3.38
CA GLY A 194 -1.29 -18.64 -3.25
C GLY A 194 -0.62 -19.00 -4.60
N ARG A 195 -1.32 -18.81 -5.72
CA ARG A 195 -0.81 -19.11 -7.07
C ARG A 195 -0.46 -17.86 -7.88
N VAL A 196 -1.28 -16.82 -7.80
CA VAL A 196 -1.18 -15.66 -8.71
C VAL A 196 -0.75 -14.36 -8.04
N CYS A 197 -0.68 -14.31 -6.71
CA CYS A 197 -0.25 -13.10 -6.00
C CYS A 197 1.21 -12.73 -6.34
N HIS A 198 1.44 -11.43 -6.55
CA HIS A 198 2.78 -10.85 -6.73
C HIS A 198 3.54 -10.66 -5.40
N HIS A 199 3.01 -11.17 -4.29
CA HIS A 199 3.68 -11.33 -2.99
C HIS A 199 4.45 -10.10 -2.47
N PRO A 200 3.81 -8.91 -2.38
CA PRO A 200 4.46 -7.70 -1.86
C PRO A 200 4.95 -7.86 -0.42
N CYS A 201 4.28 -8.74 0.34
CA CYS A 201 4.66 -9.13 1.69
C CYS A 201 6.07 -9.76 1.81
N GLU A 202 6.60 -10.34 0.74
CA GLU A 202 7.92 -10.97 0.72
C GLU A 202 9.02 -9.93 0.44
N PHE A 203 8.78 -8.93 -0.41
CA PHE A 203 9.76 -7.87 -0.71
C PHE A 203 10.16 -7.06 0.52
N LYS A 204 9.24 -6.81 1.45
CA LYS A 204 9.52 -6.11 2.72
C LYS A 204 9.75 -7.05 3.91
N CYS A 205 9.93 -8.35 3.68
CA CYS A 205 10.08 -9.30 4.78
C CYS A 205 11.32 -8.98 5.62
N ARG A 206 11.16 -8.69 6.91
CA ARG A 206 12.27 -8.39 7.83
C ARG A 206 13.31 -9.51 7.89
N ARG A 207 12.92 -10.76 7.62
CA ARG A 207 13.82 -11.91 7.61
C ARG A 207 14.95 -11.76 6.58
N ALA A 208 14.71 -11.06 5.47
CA ALA A 208 15.69 -10.76 4.44
C ALA A 208 16.90 -9.93 4.94
N GLN A 209 16.79 -9.28 6.11
CA GLN A 209 17.93 -8.59 6.74
C GLN A 209 18.92 -9.57 7.41
N ILE A 210 18.54 -10.83 7.57
CA ILE A 210 19.36 -11.88 8.17
C ILE A 210 19.77 -12.90 7.10
N ASP A 211 18.79 -13.43 6.37
CA ASP A 211 19.00 -14.37 5.27
C ASP A 211 18.03 -14.11 4.10
N GLU A 212 16.97 -14.88 3.95
CA GLU A 212 16.03 -14.81 2.83
C GLU A 212 14.60 -14.50 3.29
N PRO A 213 13.77 -13.84 2.47
CA PRO A 213 12.36 -13.68 2.76
C PRO A 213 11.67 -15.02 3.03
N ILE A 214 10.70 -15.01 3.94
CA ILE A 214 9.80 -16.16 4.11
C ILE A 214 8.99 -16.30 2.83
N ALA A 215 8.87 -17.52 2.29
CA ALA A 215 8.03 -17.85 1.14
C ALA A 215 6.52 -17.83 1.50
N ILE A 216 6.04 -16.65 1.89
CA ILE A 216 4.71 -16.39 2.44
C ILE A 216 3.59 -16.85 1.48
N ARG A 217 3.74 -16.60 0.17
CA ARG A 217 2.77 -17.02 -0.85
C ARG A 217 2.70 -18.53 -0.94
N ASP A 218 3.85 -19.21 -0.91
CA ASP A 218 3.92 -20.66 -1.05
C ASP A 218 3.43 -21.36 0.22
N LEU A 219 3.70 -20.80 1.41
CA LEU A 219 3.10 -21.25 2.67
C LEU A 219 1.57 -21.12 2.66
N ARG A 220 1.05 -20.00 2.15
CA ARG A 220 -0.40 -19.79 1.97
C ARG A 220 -0.99 -20.82 1.01
N ARG A 221 -0.31 -21.06 -0.12
CA ARG A 221 -0.72 -22.08 -1.09
C ARG A 221 -0.77 -23.46 -0.45
N PHE A 222 0.29 -23.85 0.26
CA PHE A 222 0.39 -25.13 0.95
C PHE A 222 -0.80 -25.32 1.92
N VAL A 223 -1.09 -24.34 2.77
CA VAL A 223 -2.19 -24.42 3.72
C VAL A 223 -3.55 -24.49 3.03
N ALA A 224 -3.76 -23.72 1.97
CA ALA A 224 -5.01 -23.73 1.21
C ALA A 224 -5.21 -25.06 0.49
N ASP A 225 -4.17 -25.59 -0.15
CA ASP A 225 -4.20 -26.89 -0.83
C ASP A 225 -4.45 -28.03 0.18
N TYR A 226 -3.78 -27.99 1.35
CA TYR A 226 -4.03 -28.94 2.45
C TYR A 226 -5.49 -28.90 2.93
N ALA A 227 -6.04 -27.70 3.13
CA ALA A 227 -7.44 -27.55 3.55
C ALA A 227 -8.41 -28.13 2.52
N LEU A 228 -8.17 -27.90 1.22
CA LEU A 228 -8.97 -28.47 0.14
C LEU A 228 -8.88 -30.00 0.08
N GLU A 229 -7.69 -30.58 0.27
CA GLU A 229 -7.49 -32.03 0.30
C GLU A 229 -8.17 -32.71 1.49
N GLN A 230 -8.15 -32.06 2.66
CA GLN A 230 -8.81 -32.55 3.87
C GLN A 230 -10.32 -32.26 3.89
N GLY A 231 -10.86 -31.58 2.88
CA GLY A 231 -12.27 -31.20 2.84
C GLY A 231 -12.66 -30.22 3.95
N VAL A 232 -11.73 -29.38 4.40
CA VAL A 232 -11.96 -28.36 5.43
C VAL A 232 -12.88 -27.29 4.85
N GLU A 233 -14.04 -27.09 5.48
CA GLU A 233 -14.93 -25.99 5.17
C GLU A 233 -14.74 -24.85 6.17
N TYR A 234 -14.58 -23.63 5.66
CA TYR A 234 -14.60 -22.42 6.48
C TYR A 234 -15.97 -21.76 6.37
N ILE A 235 -16.70 -21.70 7.48
CA ILE A 235 -17.97 -21.00 7.58
C ILE A 235 -17.76 -19.76 8.46
N PRO A 236 -17.77 -18.54 7.90
CA PRO A 236 -17.68 -17.32 8.67
C PRO A 236 -18.92 -17.13 9.55
N GLN A 237 -18.77 -16.37 10.63
CA GLN A 237 -19.91 -15.94 11.45
C GLN A 237 -20.68 -14.85 10.71
N VAL A 238 -21.80 -15.22 10.11
CA VAL A 238 -22.70 -14.31 9.42
C VAL A 238 -23.51 -13.49 10.44
N LYS A 239 -23.57 -12.17 10.26
CA LYS A 239 -24.36 -11.26 11.09
C LYS A 239 -25.86 -11.44 10.86
N GLU A 240 -26.66 -10.79 11.69
CA GLU A 240 -28.11 -10.81 11.55
C GLU A 240 -28.56 -10.39 10.15
N ARG A 241 -29.48 -11.17 9.58
CA ARG A 241 -29.96 -10.95 8.21
C ARG A 241 -30.64 -9.59 8.08
N LYS A 242 -30.19 -8.83 7.09
CA LYS A 242 -30.72 -7.52 6.72
C LYS A 242 -31.85 -7.64 5.70
N LYS A 243 -32.74 -6.65 5.67
CA LYS A 243 -33.88 -6.61 4.75
C LYS A 243 -33.46 -6.13 3.36
N GLU A 244 -32.42 -5.29 3.34
CA GLU A 244 -31.81 -4.72 2.16
C GLU A 244 -31.17 -5.82 1.31
N ARG A 245 -31.27 -5.63 -0.02
CA ARG A 245 -30.70 -6.51 -1.03
C ARG A 245 -29.63 -5.74 -1.78
N VAL A 246 -28.56 -6.42 -2.16
CA VAL A 246 -27.43 -5.83 -2.89
C VAL A 246 -27.23 -6.61 -4.18
N ALA A 247 -27.20 -5.87 -5.28
CA ALA A 247 -26.83 -6.41 -6.58
C ALA A 247 -25.40 -5.99 -6.92
N ILE A 248 -24.59 -6.94 -7.39
CA ILE A 248 -23.21 -6.73 -7.81
C ILE A 248 -23.09 -7.05 -9.29
N ILE A 249 -22.52 -6.13 -10.07
CA ILE A 249 -22.32 -6.30 -11.51
C ILE A 249 -20.87 -6.73 -11.75
N GLY A 250 -20.69 -7.98 -12.17
CA GLY A 250 -19.42 -8.65 -12.45
C GLY A 250 -19.04 -9.67 -11.38
N ALA A 251 -18.90 -10.94 -11.77
CA ALA A 251 -18.37 -12.05 -10.98
C ALA A 251 -16.85 -12.18 -11.10
N GLY A 252 -16.13 -11.06 -11.24
CA GLY A 252 -14.67 -11.02 -11.13
C GLY A 252 -14.18 -11.09 -9.68
N PRO A 253 -12.85 -11.05 -9.44
CA PRO A 253 -12.29 -11.06 -8.09
C PRO A 253 -12.88 -9.96 -7.18
N ALA A 254 -13.04 -8.74 -7.71
CA ALA A 254 -13.61 -7.62 -6.95
C ALA A 254 -15.08 -7.89 -6.54
N GLY A 255 -15.92 -8.30 -7.49
CA GLY A 255 -17.33 -8.54 -7.23
C GLY A 255 -17.58 -9.75 -6.32
N LEU A 256 -16.81 -10.82 -6.49
CA LEU A 256 -16.92 -12.00 -5.62
C LEU A 256 -16.40 -11.73 -4.20
N SER A 257 -15.31 -10.95 -4.04
CA SER A 257 -14.87 -10.51 -2.71
C SER A 257 -15.90 -9.61 -2.03
N ALA A 258 -16.47 -8.65 -2.77
CA ALA A 258 -17.53 -7.80 -2.25
C ALA A 258 -18.77 -8.62 -1.85
N ALA A 259 -19.14 -9.63 -2.65
CA ALA A 259 -20.23 -10.54 -2.33
C ALA A 259 -19.97 -11.31 -1.03
N TRP A 260 -18.77 -11.86 -0.88
CA TRP A 260 -18.33 -12.55 0.33
C TRP A 260 -18.47 -11.65 1.58
N ASP A 261 -17.91 -10.45 1.55
CA ASP A 261 -17.94 -9.52 2.69
C ASP A 261 -19.37 -9.06 3.02
N LEU A 262 -20.16 -8.70 2.01
CA LEU A 262 -21.54 -8.26 2.19
C LEU A 262 -22.45 -9.38 2.72
N SER A 263 -22.25 -10.61 2.27
CA SER A 263 -22.97 -11.77 2.81
C SER A 263 -22.63 -12.04 4.26
N ILE A 264 -21.37 -11.89 4.69
CA ILE A 264 -20.97 -11.97 6.10
C ILE A 264 -21.65 -10.86 6.93
N GLU A 265 -21.80 -9.67 6.36
CA GLU A 265 -22.53 -8.55 6.97
C GLU A 265 -24.07 -8.73 7.02
N GLY A 266 -24.58 -9.87 6.55
CA GLY A 266 -25.99 -10.26 6.62
C GLY A 266 -26.85 -9.76 5.45
N TYR A 267 -26.25 -9.18 4.41
CA TYR A 267 -26.98 -8.74 3.22
C TYR A 267 -27.34 -9.92 2.30
N GLN A 268 -28.44 -9.76 1.57
CA GLN A 268 -28.84 -10.68 0.52
C GLN A 268 -28.21 -10.21 -0.80
N VAL A 269 -27.26 -11.00 -1.31
CA VAL A 269 -26.42 -10.59 -2.43
C VAL A 269 -26.74 -11.41 -3.68
N THR A 270 -26.96 -10.72 -4.79
CA THR A 270 -27.02 -11.31 -6.13
C THR A 270 -25.91 -10.73 -7.00
N VAL A 271 -25.10 -11.60 -7.61
CA VAL A 271 -24.02 -11.23 -8.53
C VAL A 271 -24.47 -11.52 -9.95
N PHE A 272 -24.39 -10.55 -10.85
CA PHE A 272 -24.72 -10.68 -12.26
C PHE A 272 -23.44 -10.61 -13.10
N ASP A 273 -23.21 -11.58 -13.99
CA ASP A 273 -22.08 -11.53 -14.92
C ASP A 273 -22.53 -11.81 -16.35
N ALA A 274 -21.96 -11.08 -17.31
CA ALA A 274 -22.21 -11.27 -18.74
C ALA A 274 -21.63 -12.58 -19.28
N LEU A 275 -20.54 -13.07 -18.67
CA LEU A 275 -19.85 -14.30 -19.08
C LEU A 275 -20.60 -15.55 -18.60
N PRO A 276 -20.40 -16.69 -19.28
CA PRO A 276 -20.96 -17.98 -18.87
C PRO A 276 -20.23 -18.62 -17.67
N VAL A 277 -19.20 -17.96 -17.12
CA VAL A 277 -18.36 -18.49 -16.04
C VAL A 277 -18.05 -17.39 -15.03
N ALA A 278 -18.07 -17.73 -13.74
CA ALA A 278 -17.61 -16.86 -12.66
C ALA A 278 -16.07 -16.83 -12.58
N GLY A 279 -15.53 -15.73 -12.05
CA GLY A 279 -14.10 -15.47 -11.86
C GLY A 279 -13.56 -14.33 -12.73
N GLY A 280 -14.32 -13.85 -13.73
CA GLY A 280 -13.89 -12.79 -14.64
C GLY A 280 -12.51 -13.08 -15.25
N MET A 281 -11.58 -12.13 -15.15
CA MET A 281 -10.21 -12.30 -15.66
C MET A 281 -9.44 -13.49 -15.04
N LEU A 282 -9.80 -13.94 -13.83
CA LEU A 282 -9.21 -15.15 -13.25
C LEU A 282 -9.58 -16.40 -14.07
N ALA A 283 -10.80 -16.43 -14.61
CA ALA A 283 -11.31 -17.57 -15.38
C ALA A 283 -10.90 -17.52 -16.86
N VAL A 284 -10.92 -16.33 -17.47
CA VAL A 284 -10.74 -16.17 -18.93
C VAL A 284 -9.37 -15.62 -19.33
N GLY A 285 -8.65 -14.96 -18.41
CA GLY A 285 -7.38 -14.32 -18.71
C GLY A 285 -6.16 -15.11 -18.24
N ILE A 286 -6.22 -15.74 -17.07
CA ILE A 286 -5.08 -16.47 -16.50
C ILE A 286 -5.02 -17.90 -17.07
N PRO A 287 -3.88 -18.32 -17.67
CA PRO A 287 -3.74 -19.67 -18.19
C PRO A 287 -3.84 -20.76 -17.12
N GLU A 288 -4.33 -21.92 -17.51
CA GLU A 288 -4.64 -23.04 -16.60
C GLU A 288 -3.40 -23.62 -15.88
N TYR A 289 -2.23 -23.57 -16.51
CA TYR A 289 -0.96 -23.98 -15.88
C TYR A 289 -0.54 -23.05 -14.73
N ARG A 290 -1.05 -21.80 -14.71
CA ARG A 290 -0.77 -20.80 -13.67
C ARG A 290 -1.87 -20.77 -12.62
N LEU A 291 -3.13 -20.89 -13.05
CA LEU A 291 -4.29 -20.99 -12.17
C LEU A 291 -5.22 -22.10 -12.67
N PRO A 292 -5.20 -23.29 -12.03
CA PRO A 292 -6.12 -24.37 -12.38
C PRO A 292 -7.58 -23.96 -12.17
N LYS A 293 -8.43 -24.26 -13.17
CA LYS A 293 -9.84 -23.82 -13.18
C LYS A 293 -10.68 -24.52 -12.12
N ASP A 294 -10.30 -25.73 -11.73
CA ASP A 294 -10.93 -26.47 -10.64
C ASP A 294 -10.72 -25.79 -9.29
N ILE A 295 -9.52 -25.24 -9.04
CA ILE A 295 -9.22 -24.46 -7.83
C ILE A 295 -10.05 -23.18 -7.79
N LEU A 296 -10.11 -22.45 -8.91
CA LEU A 296 -10.96 -21.26 -9.03
C LEU A 296 -12.43 -21.61 -8.75
N ARG A 297 -12.94 -22.68 -9.36
CA ARG A 297 -14.33 -23.11 -9.17
C ARG A 297 -14.63 -23.47 -7.70
N LYS A 298 -13.72 -24.14 -7.00
CA LYS A 298 -13.89 -24.49 -5.58
C LYS A 298 -14.01 -23.24 -4.69
N GLU A 299 -13.18 -22.23 -4.89
CA GLU A 299 -13.29 -21.00 -4.08
C GLU A 299 -14.48 -20.13 -4.47
N VAL A 300 -14.95 -20.18 -5.72
CA VAL A 300 -16.24 -19.58 -6.10
C VAL A 300 -17.40 -20.29 -5.40
N GLN A 301 -17.35 -21.63 -5.30
CA GLN A 301 -18.37 -22.40 -4.58
C GLN A 301 -18.43 -22.05 -3.08
N ASP A 302 -17.30 -21.69 -2.46
CA ASP A 302 -17.32 -21.18 -1.09
C ASP A 302 -18.19 -19.90 -0.96
N VAL A 303 -18.15 -19.02 -1.98
CA VAL A 303 -18.98 -17.81 -2.02
C VAL A 303 -20.46 -18.18 -2.20
N GLU A 304 -20.78 -19.12 -3.08
CA GLU A 304 -22.15 -19.63 -3.28
C GLU A 304 -22.71 -20.27 -2.00
N LYS A 305 -21.87 -21.01 -1.25
CA LYS A 305 -22.24 -21.63 0.04
C LYS A 305 -22.62 -20.61 1.12
N LEU A 306 -22.19 -19.35 1.01
CA LEU A 306 -22.65 -18.25 1.87
C LEU A 306 -24.06 -17.74 1.51
N GLY A 307 -24.68 -18.30 0.47
CA GLY A 307 -26.01 -17.89 0.02
C GLY A 307 -25.99 -16.76 -1.01
N VAL A 308 -24.85 -16.49 -1.65
CA VAL A 308 -24.77 -15.57 -2.79
C VAL A 308 -25.40 -16.20 -4.03
N ASP A 309 -26.34 -15.50 -4.66
CA ASP A 309 -26.96 -15.91 -5.93
C ASP A 309 -26.12 -15.40 -7.11
N ILE A 310 -25.40 -16.28 -7.80
CA ILE A 310 -24.55 -15.91 -8.95
C ILE A 310 -25.29 -16.22 -10.26
N ARG A 311 -25.69 -15.17 -10.98
CA ARG A 311 -26.40 -15.22 -12.26
C ARG A 311 -25.45 -14.92 -13.42
N LEU A 312 -25.05 -15.98 -14.12
CA LEU A 312 -24.19 -15.91 -15.30
C LEU A 312 -25.02 -15.65 -16.57
N ASN A 313 -24.35 -15.32 -17.68
CA ASN A 313 -25.01 -14.95 -18.95
C ASN A 313 -26.06 -13.84 -18.83
N THR A 314 -25.87 -12.92 -17.88
CA THR A 314 -26.82 -11.85 -17.57
C THR A 314 -26.14 -10.48 -17.72
N PRO A 315 -25.95 -10.00 -18.97
CA PRO A 315 -25.37 -8.68 -19.20
C PRO A 315 -26.33 -7.58 -18.72
N ILE A 316 -25.84 -6.68 -17.86
CA ILE A 316 -26.59 -5.53 -17.39
C ILE A 316 -26.22 -4.32 -18.24
N HIS A 317 -27.22 -3.72 -18.89
CA HIS A 317 -27.05 -2.56 -19.78
C HIS A 317 -27.58 -1.26 -19.16
N ASP A 318 -28.45 -1.37 -18.17
CA ASP A 318 -29.15 -0.24 -17.55
C ASP A 318 -29.48 -0.56 -16.08
N ILE A 319 -29.27 0.41 -15.20
CA ILE A 319 -29.48 0.28 -13.76
C ILE A 319 -30.97 0.20 -13.42
N ASP A 320 -31.84 0.89 -14.15
CA ASP A 320 -33.28 0.89 -13.86
C ASP A 320 -33.91 -0.48 -14.12
N SER A 321 -33.37 -1.24 -15.08
CA SER A 321 -33.76 -2.64 -15.30
C SER A 321 -33.47 -3.53 -14.08
N LEU A 322 -32.31 -3.34 -13.44
CA LEU A 322 -31.89 -4.09 -12.26
C LEU A 322 -32.84 -3.89 -11.07
N PHE A 323 -33.27 -2.65 -10.82
CA PHE A 323 -34.20 -2.33 -9.73
C PHE A 323 -35.63 -2.84 -10.00
N ARG A 324 -36.01 -3.03 -11.27
CA ARG A 324 -37.32 -3.60 -11.64
C ARG A 324 -37.38 -5.12 -11.45
N ASP A 325 -36.26 -5.81 -11.68
CA ASP A 325 -36.14 -7.25 -11.49
C ASP A 325 -35.97 -7.65 -10.00
N GLY A 326 -35.91 -6.65 -9.12
CA GLY A 326 -36.00 -6.79 -7.67
C GLY A 326 -34.65 -6.65 -7.00
#